data_AF-A0A1V4AV85-F1
#
_entry.id   AF-A0A1V4AV85-F1
#
_cell.length_a   1.000
_cell.length_b   1.000
_cell.length_c   1.000
_cell.angle_alpha   90.00
_cell.angle_beta   90.00
_cell.angle_gamma   90.00
#
_symmetry.space_group_name_H-M   'P 1'
#
loop_
_entity.id
_entity.type
_entity.pdbx_description
1 polymer ?
#
loop_
_entity_poly.entity_id
_entity_poly.type
_entity_poly.pdbx_seq_one_letter_code
_entity_poly.pdbx_strand_id
1 'polypeptide(L)'
;MKNQSIYAEKQLIVFSLILIVAFSFLLYFNTSTDNFLRKDLKIIAENPFIKDWQYLPQVFTKNYFSISGEMSYRPLVTISYFVDYAIWHLNPFGFHMTNVIFHVMNSVLLYLLLHAVLSNNKIILLAMLFFVTHPVLVEAVNSSGYRDDLMAATFVLVSFIFFIKSDSLFYREKSQATRGTFYYAISLASYLCALFSKEMAITLPVLLMVFTVFSHPKPWGAFTNKRMGMYAGYLAISLFYLIIRFMVFSNPAFKPSYQPGGFWTNALTMTKILASYIKLSFFPLHLNADYAVSLVKHPLEVSFMIAMTFLISIFVIFAVLCKTRNMFAVWMSWFFITLLPVMNIIPINNIMAERYLYIPVMGFCVAKGMLIYRLTDRSLSPRAIPLRRIVQQVLVVLMIGGYSFAIIWKNGN
;
A
#
# COMPACT_ATOMS: atom_id res chain seq x y z
N MET A 1 3.87 -13.02 -39.11
CA MET A 1 2.90 -12.29 -38.24
C MET A 1 2.97 -12.67 -36.76
N LYS A 2 2.96 -13.97 -36.37
CA LYS A 2 2.98 -14.38 -34.94
C LYS A 2 4.26 -13.95 -34.17
N ASN A 3 5.44 -14.05 -34.79
CA ASN A 3 6.69 -13.59 -34.18
C ASN A 3 6.72 -12.06 -33.99
N GLN A 4 6.27 -11.27 -34.97
CA GLN A 4 6.20 -9.80 -34.86
C GLN A 4 5.30 -9.34 -33.71
N SER A 5 4.18 -10.04 -33.46
CA SER A 5 3.30 -9.76 -32.32
C SER A 5 3.98 -9.99 -30.97
N ILE A 6 4.76 -11.08 -30.83
CA ILE A 6 5.47 -11.41 -29.59
C ILE A 6 6.60 -10.40 -29.33
N TYR A 7 7.32 -9.97 -30.38
CA TYR A 7 8.35 -8.94 -30.24
C TYR A 7 7.76 -7.59 -29.81
N ALA A 8 6.64 -7.16 -30.41
CA ALA A 8 5.96 -5.93 -30.04
C ALA A 8 5.45 -5.96 -28.58
N GLU A 9 4.95 -7.09 -28.12
CA GLU A 9 4.49 -7.26 -26.73
C GLU A 9 5.66 -7.19 -25.74
N LYS A 10 6.78 -7.87 -26.02
CA LYS A 10 7.99 -7.78 -25.19
C LYS A 10 8.54 -6.35 -25.14
N GLN A 11 8.58 -5.66 -26.27
CA GLN A 11 9.01 -4.25 -26.33
C GLN A 11 8.11 -3.35 -25.47
N LEU A 12 6.79 -3.54 -25.52
CA LEU A 12 5.85 -2.78 -24.70
C LEU A 12 6.05 -3.03 -23.20
N ILE A 13 6.34 -4.27 -22.79
CA ILE A 13 6.62 -4.62 -21.39
C ILE A 13 7.90 -3.90 -20.92
N VAL A 14 8.99 -4.03 -21.67
CA VAL A 14 10.26 -3.38 -21.34
C VAL A 14 10.11 -1.86 -21.28
N PHE A 15 9.46 -1.26 -22.28
CA PHE A 15 9.18 0.17 -22.32
C PHE A 15 8.36 0.62 -21.10
N SER A 16 7.29 -0.11 -20.77
CA SER A 16 6.45 0.20 -19.61
C SER A 16 7.25 0.13 -18.31
N LEU A 17 8.11 -0.89 -18.16
CA LEU A 17 8.95 -1.04 -16.98
C LEU A 17 9.94 0.11 -16.84
N ILE A 18 10.61 0.51 -17.93
CA ILE A 18 11.53 1.66 -17.94
C ILE A 18 10.77 2.93 -17.53
N LEU A 19 9.58 3.15 -18.10
CA LEU A 19 8.76 4.32 -17.79
C LEU A 19 8.37 4.35 -16.30
N ILE A 20 7.96 3.21 -15.74
CA ILE A 20 7.57 3.08 -14.34
C ILE A 20 8.76 3.39 -13.41
N VAL A 21 9.94 2.83 -13.71
CA VAL A 21 11.17 3.08 -12.94
C VAL A 21 11.57 4.55 -13.05
N ALA A 22 11.52 5.13 -14.25
CA ALA A 22 11.86 6.53 -14.47
C ALA A 22 10.92 7.48 -13.70
N PHE A 23 9.60 7.28 -13.78
CA PHE A 23 8.64 8.13 -13.07
C PHE A 23 8.72 7.96 -11.54
N SER A 24 8.82 6.72 -11.03
CA SER A 24 8.96 6.47 -9.59
C SER A 24 10.26 7.02 -9.00
N PHE A 25 11.32 7.14 -9.80
CA PHE A 25 12.57 7.76 -9.37
C PHE A 25 12.54 9.30 -9.52
N LEU A 26 12.33 9.79 -10.74
CA LEU A 26 12.50 11.22 -11.08
C LEU A 26 11.52 12.13 -10.34
N LEU A 27 10.29 11.68 -10.09
CA LEU A 27 9.29 12.49 -9.37
C LEU A 27 9.62 12.66 -7.89
N TYR A 28 10.38 11.75 -7.27
CA TYR A 28 10.63 11.77 -5.83
C TYR A 28 12.10 12.00 -5.48
N PHE A 29 13.00 12.03 -6.47
CA PHE A 29 14.42 12.27 -6.24
C PHE A 29 14.71 13.70 -5.75
N ASN A 30 13.99 14.70 -6.27
CA ASN A 30 14.30 16.13 -6.07
C ASN A 30 13.62 16.77 -4.83
N THR A 31 13.50 16.03 -3.73
CA THR A 31 12.98 16.58 -2.47
C THR A 31 14.11 17.31 -1.74
N SER A 32 13.85 18.48 -1.13
CA SER A 32 14.86 19.23 -0.38
C SER A 32 15.59 18.30 0.62
N THR A 33 16.88 18.06 0.35
CA THR A 33 17.73 17.12 1.09
C THR A 33 18.58 17.79 2.16
N ASP A 34 18.34 19.08 2.40
CA ASP A 34 19.23 19.90 3.21
C ASP A 34 19.05 19.67 4.70
N ASN A 35 17.87 19.21 5.16
CA ASN A 35 17.59 18.96 6.57
C ASN A 35 16.63 17.77 6.78
N PHE A 36 16.78 17.10 7.92
CA PHE A 36 15.79 16.14 8.40
C PHE A 36 14.47 16.85 8.73
N LEU A 37 13.35 16.24 8.36
CA LEU A 37 12.04 16.72 8.78
C LEU A 37 11.91 16.61 10.31
N ARG A 38 11.12 17.51 10.92
CA ARG A 38 10.95 17.59 12.38
C ARG A 38 10.58 16.26 13.05
N LYS A 39 9.84 15.40 12.33
CA LYS A 39 9.45 14.07 12.82
C LYS A 39 10.56 13.03 12.76
N ASP A 40 11.51 13.22 11.84
CA ASP A 40 12.64 12.31 11.63
C ASP A 40 13.77 12.57 12.65
N LEU A 41 13.82 13.77 13.24
CA LEU A 41 14.85 14.17 14.21
C LEU A 41 14.97 13.19 15.38
N LYS A 42 13.86 12.87 16.05
CA LYS A 42 13.88 12.01 17.25
C LYS A 42 14.31 10.58 16.97
N ILE A 43 13.91 10.04 15.82
CA ILE A 43 14.13 8.63 15.47
C ILE A 43 15.52 8.45 14.85
N ILE A 44 16.03 9.46 14.15
CA ILE A 44 17.25 9.40 13.35
C ILE A 44 18.33 10.34 13.91
N ALA A 45 18.19 11.65 13.74
CA ALA A 45 19.28 12.60 13.98
C ALA A 45 19.73 12.67 15.44
N GLU A 46 18.75 12.75 16.35
CA GLU A 46 18.91 12.86 17.80
C GLU A 46 19.07 11.50 18.48
N ASN A 47 18.86 10.40 17.76
CA ASN A 47 18.95 9.06 18.32
C ASN A 47 20.42 8.60 18.41
N PRO A 48 21.01 8.49 19.61
CA PRO A 48 22.39 8.08 19.74
C PRO A 48 22.59 6.59 19.46
N PHE A 49 21.55 5.77 19.61
CA PHE A 49 21.66 4.32 19.61
C PHE A 49 21.85 3.73 18.20
N ILE A 50 21.25 4.34 17.17
CA ILE A 50 21.42 3.89 15.78
C ILE A 50 22.83 4.12 15.24
N LYS A 51 23.67 4.86 15.98
CA LYS A 51 25.01 5.28 15.56
C LYS A 51 26.08 4.22 15.84
N ASP A 52 25.74 3.20 16.62
CA ASP A 52 26.68 2.17 17.05
C ASP A 52 26.02 0.78 17.08
N TRP A 53 26.59 -0.15 16.32
CA TRP A 53 26.12 -1.53 16.16
C TRP A 53 26.05 -2.32 17.47
N GLN A 54 26.74 -1.90 18.54
CA GLN A 54 26.63 -2.54 19.84
C GLN A 54 25.20 -2.53 20.41
N TYR A 55 24.37 -1.56 19.99
CA TYR A 55 22.97 -1.45 20.43
C TYR A 55 22.01 -2.29 19.59
N LEU A 56 22.45 -2.87 18.46
CA LEU A 56 21.60 -3.67 17.58
C LEU A 56 20.90 -4.84 18.31
N PRO A 57 21.58 -5.66 19.16
CA PRO A 57 20.91 -6.75 19.85
C PRO A 57 19.75 -6.29 20.74
N GLN A 58 19.80 -5.06 21.25
CA GLN A 58 18.77 -4.51 22.13
C GLN A 58 17.45 -4.21 21.39
N VAL A 59 17.48 -4.11 20.06
CA VAL A 59 16.27 -4.01 19.21
C VAL A 59 15.34 -5.20 19.44
N PHE A 60 15.86 -6.37 19.82
CA PHE A 60 15.08 -7.58 20.09
C PHE A 60 14.78 -7.78 21.58
N THR A 61 14.98 -6.75 22.41
CA THR A 61 14.73 -6.79 23.85
C THR A 61 13.72 -5.73 24.27
N LYS A 62 13.24 -5.78 25.52
CA LYS A 62 12.28 -4.79 26.04
C LYS A 62 12.79 -3.34 26.00
N ASN A 63 14.09 -3.13 25.84
CA ASN A 63 14.70 -1.80 25.66
C ASN A 63 14.41 -1.18 24.28
N TYR A 64 13.80 -1.92 23.34
CA TYR A 64 13.47 -1.47 21.99
C TYR A 64 12.84 -0.07 21.95
N PHE A 65 11.87 0.22 22.82
CA PHE A 65 11.14 1.49 22.78
C PHE A 65 12.00 2.69 23.20
N SER A 66 12.94 2.47 24.12
CA SER A 66 13.91 3.49 24.51
C SER A 66 14.94 3.75 23.41
N ILE A 67 15.25 2.73 22.61
CA ILE A 67 16.29 2.77 21.57
C ILE A 67 15.77 3.31 20.25
N SER A 68 14.60 2.85 19.82
CA SER A 68 14.01 3.24 18.55
C SER A 68 13.37 4.63 18.59
N GLY A 69 12.88 5.05 19.78
CA GLY A 69 12.02 6.22 19.90
C GLY A 69 10.64 6.03 19.26
N GLU A 70 10.31 4.81 18.84
CA GLU A 70 9.04 4.49 18.17
C GLU A 70 7.92 4.15 19.16
N MET A 71 6.68 4.41 18.75
CA MET A 71 5.50 4.05 19.55
C MET A 71 5.07 2.60 19.38
N SER A 72 5.56 1.90 18.35
CA SER A 72 5.18 0.53 18.00
C SER A 72 6.40 -0.32 17.72
N TYR A 73 6.32 -1.63 17.99
CA TYR A 73 7.41 -2.56 17.75
C TYR A 73 7.55 -2.86 16.24
N ARG A 74 8.56 -2.24 15.60
CA ARG A 74 8.85 -2.31 14.16
C ARG A 74 10.36 -2.50 13.93
N PRO A 75 10.93 -3.62 14.41
CA PRO A 75 12.37 -3.81 14.49
C PRO A 75 13.08 -3.71 13.15
N LEU A 76 12.46 -4.13 12.04
CA LEU A 76 13.11 -4.06 10.73
C LEU A 76 13.33 -2.61 10.26
N VAL A 77 12.43 -1.70 10.62
CA VAL A 77 12.56 -0.27 10.29
C VAL A 77 13.73 0.31 11.07
N THR A 78 13.79 0.05 12.38
CA THR A 78 14.92 0.49 13.21
C THR A 78 16.25 -0.07 12.69
N ILE A 79 16.33 -1.37 12.34
CA ILE A 79 17.54 -1.98 11.77
C ILE A 79 17.94 -1.29 10.46
N SER A 80 16.98 -0.87 9.64
CA SER A 80 17.29 -0.12 8.41
C SER A 80 17.94 1.23 8.70
N TYR A 81 17.64 1.88 9.83
CA TYR A 81 18.29 3.12 10.23
C TYR A 81 19.73 2.90 10.72
N PHE A 82 20.04 1.77 11.36
CA PHE A 82 21.43 1.39 11.66
C PHE A 82 22.25 1.26 10.37
N VAL A 83 21.69 0.56 9.37
CA VAL A 83 22.34 0.38 8.06
C VAL A 83 22.54 1.72 7.37
N ASP A 84 21.52 2.58 7.33
CA ASP A 84 21.64 3.88 6.69
C ASP A 84 22.65 4.78 7.39
N TYR A 85 22.68 4.81 8.73
CA TYR A 85 23.68 5.59 9.45
C TYR A 85 25.11 5.09 9.16
N ALA A 86 25.30 3.78 9.04
CA ALA A 86 26.61 3.23 8.72
C ALA A 86 27.11 3.62 7.32
N ILE A 87 26.21 3.87 6.36
CA ILE A 87 26.54 4.21 4.97
C ILE A 87 26.58 5.74 4.77
N TRP A 88 25.60 6.46 5.32
CA TRP A 88 25.30 7.85 5.03
C TRP A 88 25.56 8.80 6.21
N HIS A 89 25.84 8.26 7.40
CA HIS A 89 25.92 9.01 8.66
C HIS A 89 24.66 9.84 8.92
N LEU A 90 24.78 11.16 9.10
CA LEU A 90 23.63 12.06 9.28
C LEU A 90 23.28 12.83 8.01
N ASN A 91 23.67 12.34 6.83
CA ASN A 91 23.30 12.97 5.58
C ASN A 91 21.83 12.64 5.23
N PRO A 92 20.88 13.61 5.28
CA PRO A 92 19.46 13.35 5.02
C PRO A 92 19.20 12.80 3.61
N PHE A 93 20.03 13.17 2.64
CA PHE A 93 19.96 12.67 1.27
C PHE A 93 19.97 11.14 1.22
N GLY A 94 20.85 10.50 2.00
CA GLY A 94 20.99 9.04 2.01
C GLY A 94 19.74 8.32 2.50
N PHE A 95 19.13 8.82 3.59
CA PHE A 95 17.92 8.24 4.16
C PHE A 95 16.71 8.40 3.22
N HIS A 96 16.61 9.56 2.55
CA HIS A 96 15.60 9.79 1.52
C HIS A 96 15.82 8.89 0.30
N MET A 97 17.07 8.73 -0.15
CA MET A 97 17.40 7.84 -1.26
C MET A 97 17.00 6.39 -0.97
N THR A 98 17.20 5.91 0.27
CA THR A 98 16.72 4.59 0.71
C THR A 98 15.19 4.46 0.53
N ASN A 99 14.41 5.51 0.88
CA ASN A 99 12.97 5.52 0.64
C ASN A 99 12.61 5.50 -0.85
N VAL A 100 13.28 6.32 -1.67
CA VAL A 100 13.06 6.33 -3.13
C VAL A 100 13.35 4.95 -3.72
N ILE A 101 14.42 4.27 -3.28
CA ILE A 101 14.74 2.90 -3.69
C ILE A 101 13.59 1.95 -3.32
N PHE A 102 13.08 1.99 -2.09
CA PHE A 102 11.92 1.18 -1.72
C PHE A 102 10.68 1.53 -2.54
N HIS A 103 10.45 2.80 -2.88
CA HIS A 103 9.33 3.19 -3.74
C HIS A 103 9.45 2.60 -5.15
N VAL A 104 10.63 2.72 -5.78
CA VAL A 104 10.92 2.10 -7.08
C VAL A 104 10.75 0.59 -7.03
N MET A 105 11.28 -0.07 -5.99
CA MET A 105 11.10 -1.51 -5.78
C MET A 105 9.62 -1.89 -5.68
N ASN A 106 8.84 -1.14 -4.90
CA ASN A 106 7.40 -1.33 -4.79
C ASN A 106 6.68 -1.14 -6.12
N SER A 107 7.05 -0.15 -6.93
CA SER A 107 6.48 0.06 -8.25
C SER A 107 6.77 -1.12 -9.19
N VAL A 108 8.01 -1.63 -9.18
CA VAL A 108 8.39 -2.81 -9.96
C VAL A 108 7.65 -4.06 -9.47
N LEU A 109 7.59 -4.28 -8.16
CA LEU A 109 6.87 -5.42 -7.58
C LEU A 109 5.37 -5.37 -7.88
N LEU A 110 4.74 -4.20 -7.78
CA LEU A 110 3.33 -4.03 -8.15
C LEU A 110 3.13 -4.30 -9.65
N TYR A 111 4.01 -3.80 -10.51
CA TYR A 111 3.96 -4.10 -11.95
C TYR A 111 4.07 -5.61 -12.23
N LEU A 112 4.98 -6.32 -11.57
CA LEU A 112 5.13 -7.77 -11.69
C LEU A 112 3.90 -8.52 -11.17
N LEU A 113 3.32 -8.08 -10.05
CA LEU A 113 2.07 -8.64 -9.52
C LEU A 113 0.93 -8.45 -10.53
N LEU A 114 0.79 -7.25 -11.09
CA LEU A 114 -0.24 -6.94 -12.08
C LEU A 114 -0.09 -7.77 -13.35
N HIS A 115 1.13 -8.00 -13.83
CA HIS A 115 1.39 -8.90 -14.96
C HIS A 115 1.08 -10.36 -14.65
N ALA A 116 1.24 -10.78 -13.40
CA ALA A 116 0.90 -12.14 -12.99
C ALA A 116 -0.63 -12.38 -12.93
N VAL A 117 -1.44 -11.33 -12.73
CA VAL A 117 -2.88 -11.46 -12.43
C VAL A 117 -3.81 -10.79 -13.44
N LEU A 118 -3.32 -9.88 -14.28
CA LEU A 118 -4.09 -9.19 -15.31
C LEU A 118 -3.54 -9.53 -16.70
N SER A 119 -4.44 -9.73 -17.66
CA SER A 119 -4.05 -10.11 -19.04
C SER A 119 -3.86 -8.90 -19.98
N ASN A 120 -4.15 -7.67 -19.54
CA ASN A 120 -4.18 -6.50 -20.42
C ASN A 120 -3.11 -5.48 -20.06
N ASN A 121 -2.06 -5.42 -20.89
CA ASN A 121 -0.92 -4.52 -20.71
C ASN A 121 -1.29 -3.04 -20.64
N LYS A 122 -2.38 -2.61 -21.30
CA LYS A 122 -2.83 -1.20 -21.25
C LYS A 122 -3.44 -0.86 -19.88
N ILE A 123 -4.20 -1.78 -19.28
CA ILE A 123 -4.72 -1.61 -17.92
C ILE A 123 -3.56 -1.54 -16.94
N ILE A 124 -2.57 -2.43 -17.08
CA ILE A 124 -1.37 -2.46 -16.23
C ILE A 124 -0.61 -1.14 -16.33
N LEU A 125 -0.35 -0.65 -17.55
CA LEU A 125 0.33 0.62 -17.77
C LEU A 125 -0.43 1.80 -17.14
N LEU A 126 -1.75 1.90 -17.37
CA LEU A 126 -2.57 2.97 -16.78
C LEU A 126 -2.57 2.91 -15.25
N ALA A 127 -2.76 1.72 -14.67
CA ALA A 127 -2.74 1.51 -13.23
C ALA A 127 -1.42 1.95 -12.61
N MET A 128 -0.31 1.56 -13.23
CA MET A 128 1.02 1.90 -12.74
C MET A 128 1.33 3.38 -12.87
N LEU A 129 0.97 4.02 -14.00
CA LEU A 129 1.12 5.45 -14.16
C LEU A 129 0.33 6.21 -13.08
N PHE A 130 -0.93 5.84 -12.82
CA PHE A 130 -1.69 6.46 -11.75
C PHE A 130 -1.09 6.25 -10.36
N PHE A 131 -0.45 5.10 -10.11
CA PHE A 131 0.22 4.84 -8.84
C PHE A 131 1.50 5.66 -8.68
N VAL A 132 2.45 5.55 -9.62
CA VAL A 132 3.76 6.23 -9.49
C VAL A 132 3.67 7.75 -9.57
N THR A 133 2.57 8.29 -10.12
CA THR A 133 2.35 9.73 -10.11
C THR A 133 1.34 10.14 -9.05
N HIS A 134 0.96 9.32 -8.08
CA HIS A 134 -0.10 9.72 -7.13
C HIS A 134 0.45 10.68 -6.05
N PRO A 135 -0.07 11.92 -5.91
CA PRO A 135 0.49 12.92 -4.99
C PRO A 135 0.40 12.54 -3.50
N VAL A 136 -0.58 11.71 -3.13
CA VAL A 136 -0.72 11.20 -1.75
C VAL A 136 0.46 10.36 -1.26
N LEU A 137 1.31 9.88 -2.18
CA LEU A 137 2.49 9.09 -1.80
C LEU A 137 3.63 9.97 -1.30
N VAL A 138 3.58 11.29 -1.54
CA VAL A 138 4.64 12.24 -1.18
C VAL A 138 5.02 12.13 0.29
N GLU A 139 4.04 12.07 1.22
CA GLU A 139 4.36 11.97 2.64
C GLU A 139 5.17 10.70 2.96
N ALA A 140 4.74 9.54 2.44
CA ALA A 140 5.39 8.26 2.71
C ALA A 140 6.78 8.14 2.07
N VAL A 141 6.98 8.72 0.88
CA VAL A 141 8.25 8.63 0.15
C VAL A 141 9.26 9.66 0.68
N ASN A 142 8.83 10.90 0.91
CA ASN A 142 9.75 12.00 1.24
C ASN A 142 10.16 12.05 2.70
N SER A 143 9.36 11.54 3.63
CA SER A 143 9.74 11.52 5.04
C SER A 143 10.54 10.27 5.35
N SER A 144 11.80 10.45 5.77
CA SER A 144 12.70 9.34 6.07
C SER A 144 12.14 8.42 7.16
N GLY A 145 11.44 9.00 8.14
CA GLY A 145 10.79 8.29 9.25
C GLY A 145 9.57 7.45 8.89
N TYR A 146 8.97 7.61 7.70
CA TYR A 146 7.80 6.84 7.25
C TYR A 146 8.14 5.71 6.28
N ARG A 147 9.41 5.28 6.30
CA ARG A 147 9.89 4.12 5.57
C ARG A 147 9.15 2.82 5.93
N ASP A 148 8.56 2.77 7.12
CA ASP A 148 7.73 1.66 7.58
C ASP A 148 6.63 1.28 6.58
N ASP A 149 5.96 2.26 5.96
CA ASP A 149 4.97 2.04 4.90
C ASP A 149 5.59 1.38 3.66
N LEU A 150 6.75 1.86 3.22
CA LEU A 150 7.44 1.41 2.01
C LEU A 150 8.01 -0.01 2.18
N MET A 151 8.61 -0.30 3.33
CA MET A 151 9.13 -1.63 3.66
C MET A 151 8.00 -2.64 3.82
N ALA A 152 6.93 -2.28 4.54
CA ALA A 152 5.78 -3.16 4.69
C ALA A 152 5.14 -3.48 3.33
N ALA A 153 4.99 -2.47 2.46
CA ALA A 153 4.50 -2.68 1.10
C ALA A 153 5.40 -3.63 0.28
N THR A 154 6.72 -3.49 0.40
CA THR A 154 7.69 -4.32 -0.33
C THR A 154 7.48 -5.79 0.04
N PHE A 155 7.45 -6.06 1.34
CA PHE A 155 7.29 -7.41 1.85
C PHE A 155 5.87 -7.98 1.63
N VAL A 156 4.82 -7.14 1.67
CA VAL A 156 3.45 -7.52 1.30
C VAL A 156 3.40 -7.97 -0.17
N LEU A 157 3.98 -7.19 -1.08
CA LEU A 157 3.97 -7.51 -2.52
C LEU A 157 4.80 -8.76 -2.82
N VAL A 158 5.98 -8.90 -2.22
CA VAL A 158 6.78 -10.14 -2.33
C VAL A 158 5.99 -11.33 -1.81
N SER A 159 5.39 -11.22 -0.63
CA SER A 159 4.56 -12.29 -0.06
C SER A 159 3.41 -12.67 -1.00
N PHE A 160 2.70 -11.69 -1.55
CA PHE A 160 1.60 -11.92 -2.49
C PHE A 160 2.06 -12.64 -3.77
N ILE A 161 3.13 -12.17 -4.41
CA ILE A 161 3.66 -12.77 -5.65
C ILE A 161 4.07 -14.22 -5.41
N PHE A 162 4.77 -14.49 -4.31
CA PHE A 162 5.22 -15.85 -4.00
C PHE A 162 4.08 -16.75 -3.53
N PHE A 163 3.02 -16.20 -2.92
CA PHE A 163 1.79 -16.95 -2.66
C PHE A 163 1.18 -17.43 -3.98
N ILE A 164 0.99 -16.54 -4.96
CA ILE A 164 0.46 -16.91 -6.29
C ILE A 164 1.35 -17.97 -6.98
N LYS A 165 2.68 -17.79 -6.93
CA LYS A 165 3.62 -18.77 -7.50
C LYS A 165 3.55 -20.13 -6.79
N SER A 166 3.39 -20.14 -5.48
CA SER A 166 3.22 -21.38 -4.73
C SER A 166 1.90 -22.08 -5.09
N ASP A 167 0.78 -21.36 -5.14
CA ASP A 167 -0.55 -21.92 -5.44
C ASP A 167 -0.65 -22.44 -6.89
N SER A 168 -0.13 -21.71 -7.87
CA SER A 168 -0.15 -22.11 -9.30
C SER A 168 0.70 -23.35 -9.60
N LEU A 169 1.77 -23.60 -8.84
CA LEU A 169 2.60 -24.81 -9.00
C LEU A 169 2.03 -26.04 -8.32
N PHE A 170 1.17 -25.86 -7.32
CA PHE A 170 0.63 -26.98 -6.55
C PHE A 170 -0.43 -27.82 -7.30
N TYR A 171 -0.80 -27.43 -8.52
CA TYR A 171 -1.73 -28.12 -9.42
C TYR A 171 -1.06 -28.81 -10.63
N ARG A 172 0.21 -28.55 -10.93
CA ARG A 172 0.91 -29.14 -12.09
C ARG A 172 2.11 -29.97 -11.63
N GLU A 173 1.88 -31.29 -11.60
CA GLU A 173 2.85 -32.38 -11.38
C GLU A 173 3.49 -32.47 -9.97
N LYS A 174 3.46 -33.69 -9.40
CA LYS A 174 4.17 -34.06 -8.15
C LYS A 174 5.67 -33.73 -8.19
N SER A 175 6.26 -33.59 -9.38
CA SER A 175 7.67 -33.31 -9.63
C SER A 175 8.15 -31.94 -9.11
N GLN A 176 7.26 -30.96 -8.90
CA GLN A 176 7.65 -29.58 -8.51
C GLN A 176 7.26 -29.20 -7.07
N ALA A 177 6.88 -30.16 -6.22
CA ALA A 177 6.38 -29.90 -4.87
C ALA A 177 7.38 -29.11 -3.99
N THR A 178 8.68 -29.43 -4.09
CA THR A 178 9.75 -28.76 -3.33
C THR A 178 9.85 -27.27 -3.65
N ARG A 179 9.68 -26.88 -4.92
CA ARG A 179 9.70 -25.47 -5.34
C ARG A 179 8.47 -24.72 -4.83
N GLY A 180 7.30 -25.35 -4.84
CA GLY A 180 6.08 -24.77 -4.27
C GLY A 180 6.22 -24.48 -2.78
N THR A 181 6.77 -25.43 -2.01
CA THR A 181 7.06 -25.24 -0.58
C THR A 181 8.07 -24.12 -0.34
N PHE A 182 9.13 -24.03 -1.16
CA PHE A 182 10.11 -22.95 -1.07
C PHE A 182 9.48 -21.58 -1.32
N TYR A 183 8.63 -21.44 -2.35
CA TYR A 183 7.90 -20.20 -2.61
C TYR A 183 6.93 -19.84 -1.50
N TYR A 184 6.22 -20.83 -0.93
CA TYR A 184 5.36 -20.59 0.22
C TYR A 184 6.17 -20.15 1.45
N ALA A 185 7.34 -20.73 1.70
CA ALA A 185 8.24 -20.32 2.77
C ALA A 185 8.74 -18.88 2.58
N ILE A 186 9.16 -18.49 1.37
CA ILE A 186 9.49 -17.09 1.05
C ILE A 186 8.29 -16.18 1.32
N SER A 187 7.10 -16.61 0.93
CA SER A 187 5.88 -15.83 1.14
C SER A 187 5.57 -15.60 2.61
N LEU A 188 5.66 -16.64 3.44
CA LEU A 188 5.47 -16.55 4.89
C LEU A 188 6.55 -15.72 5.58
N ALA A 189 7.83 -15.92 5.21
CA ALA A 189 8.93 -15.13 5.74
C ALA A 189 8.77 -13.65 5.40
N SER A 190 8.40 -13.35 4.16
CA SER A 190 8.11 -11.97 3.73
C SER A 190 6.91 -11.40 4.49
N TYR A 191 5.86 -12.19 4.73
CA TYR A 191 4.72 -11.73 5.53
C TYR A 191 5.12 -11.35 6.97
N LEU A 192 5.96 -12.16 7.60
CA LEU A 192 6.51 -11.84 8.93
C LEU A 192 7.35 -10.55 8.90
N CYS A 193 8.21 -10.39 7.90
CA CYS A 193 8.97 -9.15 7.69
C CYS A 193 8.05 -7.94 7.47
N ALA A 194 6.94 -8.10 6.73
CA ALA A 194 5.98 -7.03 6.53
C ALA A 194 5.35 -6.59 7.86
N LEU A 195 4.95 -7.53 8.72
CA LEU A 195 4.38 -7.25 10.04
C LEU A 195 5.37 -6.56 10.99
N PHE A 196 6.64 -6.97 10.96
CA PHE A 196 7.73 -6.32 11.69
C PHE A 196 8.21 -5.01 11.06
N SER A 197 7.69 -4.64 9.90
CA SER A 197 7.86 -3.30 9.32
C SER A 197 6.69 -2.41 9.69
N LYS A 198 5.45 -2.89 9.51
CA LYS A 198 4.22 -2.16 9.87
C LYS A 198 3.03 -3.11 10.07
N GLU A 199 2.23 -2.83 11.10
CA GLU A 199 1.00 -3.56 11.42
C GLU A 199 -0.02 -3.62 10.28
N MET A 200 0.01 -2.66 9.35
CA MET A 200 -0.89 -2.62 8.19
C MET A 200 -0.86 -3.92 7.38
N ALA A 201 0.27 -4.63 7.40
CA ALA A 201 0.44 -5.91 6.74
C ALA A 201 -0.51 -7.00 7.28
N ILE A 202 -1.07 -6.88 8.49
CA ILE A 202 -2.01 -7.85 9.10
C ILE A 202 -3.22 -8.16 8.20
N THR A 203 -3.51 -7.27 7.26
CA THR A 203 -4.60 -7.39 6.28
C THR A 203 -4.32 -8.39 5.15
N LEU A 204 -3.07 -8.78 4.93
CA LEU A 204 -2.66 -9.64 3.81
C LEU A 204 -3.43 -10.98 3.73
N PRO A 205 -3.66 -11.75 4.81
CA PRO A 205 -4.37 -13.02 4.71
C PRO A 205 -5.79 -12.85 4.14
N VAL A 206 -6.45 -11.75 4.48
CA VAL A 206 -7.77 -11.38 3.94
C VAL A 206 -7.67 -10.99 2.47
N LEU A 207 -6.64 -10.25 2.06
CA LEU A 207 -6.39 -9.93 0.66
C LEU A 207 -6.18 -11.20 -0.20
N LEU A 208 -5.35 -12.13 0.28
CA LEU A 208 -5.10 -13.41 -0.39
C LEU A 208 -6.38 -14.23 -0.52
N MET A 209 -7.21 -14.22 0.53
CA MET A 209 -8.52 -14.89 0.54
C MET A 209 -9.46 -14.29 -0.52
N VAL A 210 -9.63 -12.97 -0.53
CA VAL A 210 -10.46 -12.26 -1.52
C VAL A 210 -9.94 -12.53 -2.93
N PHE A 211 -8.63 -12.44 -3.14
CA PHE A 211 -8.01 -12.73 -4.43
C PHE A 211 -8.29 -14.17 -4.90
N THR A 212 -8.10 -15.16 -4.02
CA THR A 212 -8.34 -16.58 -4.33
C THR A 212 -9.80 -16.84 -4.67
N VAL A 213 -10.71 -16.29 -3.88
CA VAL A 213 -12.15 -16.43 -4.09
C VAL A 213 -12.53 -15.86 -5.46
N PHE A 214 -12.15 -14.63 -5.76
CA PHE A 214 -12.57 -13.94 -6.99
C PHE A 214 -11.81 -14.36 -8.25
N SER A 215 -10.63 -14.96 -8.12
CA SER A 215 -9.86 -15.51 -9.24
C SER A 215 -10.32 -16.91 -9.64
N HIS A 216 -11.02 -17.64 -8.76
CA HIS A 216 -11.51 -19.00 -9.04
C HIS A 216 -12.93 -19.04 -9.62
N PRO A 217 -13.22 -19.94 -10.58
CA PRO A 217 -14.57 -20.10 -11.15
C PRO A 217 -15.64 -20.43 -10.10
N LYS A 218 -15.30 -21.27 -9.12
CA LYS A 218 -16.18 -21.66 -8.00
C LYS A 218 -15.63 -21.08 -6.68
N PRO A 219 -16.42 -20.28 -5.91
CA PRO A 219 -15.94 -19.57 -4.71
C PRO A 219 -15.41 -20.51 -3.63
N TRP A 220 -16.23 -21.49 -3.26
CA TRP A 220 -15.97 -22.40 -2.15
C TRP A 220 -15.17 -23.62 -2.59
N GLY A 221 -15.24 -23.99 -3.87
CA GLY A 221 -14.34 -24.98 -4.47
C GLY A 221 -12.87 -24.52 -4.50
N ALA A 222 -12.62 -23.24 -4.22
CA ALA A 222 -11.28 -22.69 -4.09
C ALA A 222 -10.64 -23.00 -2.72
N PHE A 223 -11.36 -23.51 -1.72
CA PHE A 223 -10.81 -23.84 -0.40
C PHE A 223 -10.69 -25.35 -0.20
N THR A 224 -9.72 -25.95 -0.89
CA THR A 224 -9.33 -27.35 -0.64
C THR A 224 -8.57 -27.47 0.69
N ASN A 225 -8.50 -28.67 1.29
CA ASN A 225 -7.74 -28.92 2.53
C ASN A 225 -6.31 -28.36 2.48
N LYS A 226 -5.67 -28.42 1.30
CA LYS A 226 -4.33 -27.89 1.07
C LYS A 226 -4.27 -26.36 1.23
N ARG A 227 -5.20 -25.63 0.63
CA ARG A 227 -5.25 -24.16 0.75
C ARG A 227 -5.62 -23.72 2.15
N MET A 228 -6.51 -24.45 2.82
CA MET A 228 -6.77 -24.22 4.24
C MET A 228 -5.49 -24.34 5.07
N GLY A 229 -4.64 -25.33 4.78
CA GLY A 229 -3.31 -25.44 5.39
C GLY A 229 -2.40 -24.24 5.10
N MET A 230 -2.43 -23.70 3.88
CA MET A 230 -1.66 -22.49 3.54
C MET A 230 -2.17 -21.25 4.30
N TYR A 231 -3.48 -21.08 4.44
CA TYR A 231 -4.05 -20.00 5.25
C TYR A 231 -3.74 -20.16 6.74
N ALA A 232 -3.68 -21.39 7.25
CA ALA A 232 -3.30 -21.65 8.64
C ALA A 232 -1.90 -21.11 8.97
N GLY A 233 -0.93 -21.22 8.05
CA GLY A 233 0.40 -20.64 8.24
C GLY A 233 0.38 -19.11 8.34
N TYR A 234 -0.43 -18.42 7.52
CA TYR A 234 -0.59 -16.97 7.64
C TYR A 234 -1.25 -16.60 8.97
N LEU A 235 -2.33 -17.29 9.36
CA LEU A 235 -3.01 -17.03 10.63
C LEU A 235 -2.10 -17.29 11.83
N ALA A 236 -1.25 -18.32 11.78
CA ALA A 236 -0.25 -18.59 12.80
C ALA A 236 0.77 -17.45 12.93
N ILE A 237 1.25 -16.91 11.80
CA ILE A 237 2.15 -15.74 11.81
C ILE A 237 1.42 -14.48 12.32
N SER A 238 0.17 -14.26 11.91
CA SER A 238 -0.65 -13.16 12.41
C SER A 238 -0.79 -13.23 13.94
N LEU A 239 -1.14 -14.42 14.46
CA LEU A 239 -1.28 -14.65 15.89
C LEU A 239 0.05 -14.46 16.63
N PHE A 240 1.14 -15.01 16.11
CA PHE A 240 2.49 -14.83 16.65
C PHE A 240 2.84 -13.34 16.74
N TYR A 241 2.62 -12.57 15.68
CA TYR A 241 2.85 -11.14 15.67
C TYR A 241 2.01 -10.39 16.71
N LEU A 242 0.71 -10.71 16.82
CA LEU A 242 -0.18 -10.08 17.80
C LEU A 242 0.28 -10.36 19.24
N ILE A 243 0.73 -11.58 19.53
CA ILE A 243 1.32 -11.93 20.84
C ILE A 243 2.59 -11.10 21.08
N ILE A 244 3.51 -11.06 20.12
CA ILE A 244 4.74 -10.27 20.22
C ILE A 244 4.42 -8.78 20.46
N ARG A 245 3.49 -8.20 19.70
CA ARG A 245 3.14 -6.78 19.76
C ARG A 245 2.41 -6.39 21.03
N PHE A 246 1.45 -7.18 21.49
CA PHE A 246 0.57 -6.79 22.59
C PHE A 246 0.95 -7.40 23.94
N MET A 247 1.66 -8.53 23.96
CA MET A 247 2.03 -9.22 25.21
C MET A 247 3.53 -9.09 25.54
N VAL A 248 4.41 -9.17 24.54
CA VAL A 248 5.86 -9.20 24.78
C VAL A 248 6.49 -7.80 24.71
N PHE A 249 6.21 -7.06 23.63
CA PHE A 249 6.74 -5.72 23.35
C PHE A 249 5.60 -4.70 23.35
N SER A 250 4.99 -4.50 24.51
CA SER A 250 4.05 -3.40 24.72
C SER A 250 4.79 -2.16 25.19
N ASN A 251 4.59 -1.01 24.52
CA ASN A 251 5.25 0.23 24.89
C ASN A 251 4.55 0.82 26.14
N PRO A 252 5.24 0.95 27.29
CA PRO A 252 4.64 1.47 28.51
C PRO A 252 4.23 2.95 28.40
N ALA A 253 4.85 3.71 27.49
CA ALA A 253 4.49 5.10 27.21
C ALA A 253 3.25 5.22 26.29
N PHE A 254 2.88 4.15 25.58
CA PHE A 254 1.70 4.15 24.73
C PHE A 254 0.46 3.82 25.55
N LYS A 255 -0.37 4.85 25.78
CA LYS A 255 -1.69 4.71 26.42
C LYS A 255 -2.76 4.89 25.35
N PRO A 256 -3.30 3.80 24.77
CA PRO A 256 -4.33 3.92 23.75
C PRO A 256 -5.57 4.57 24.34
N SER A 257 -5.91 5.76 23.86
CA SER A 257 -7.10 6.49 24.26
C SER A 257 -7.88 6.93 23.03
N TYR A 258 -9.19 6.77 23.08
CA TYR A 258 -10.06 7.35 22.08
C TYR A 258 -10.07 8.88 22.20
N GLN A 259 -10.45 9.53 21.11
CA GLN A 259 -10.70 10.96 21.09
C GLN A 259 -11.76 11.36 22.14
N PRO A 260 -11.76 12.62 22.61
CA PRO A 260 -12.79 13.12 23.52
C PRO A 260 -14.20 12.81 22.99
N GLY A 261 -15.01 12.14 23.82
CA GLY A 261 -16.32 11.58 23.41
C GLY A 261 -16.33 10.05 23.25
N GLY A 262 -15.17 9.40 23.40
CA GLY A 262 -15.06 7.94 23.48
C GLY A 262 -15.22 7.22 22.15
N PHE A 263 -15.52 5.92 22.23
CA PHE A 263 -15.61 5.03 21.07
C PHE A 263 -16.62 5.53 20.01
N TRP A 264 -17.78 6.03 20.43
CA TRP A 264 -18.84 6.47 19.51
C TRP A 264 -18.43 7.70 18.70
N THR A 265 -17.90 8.73 19.34
CA THR A 265 -17.36 9.91 18.64
C THR A 265 -16.23 9.52 17.69
N ASN A 266 -15.36 8.59 18.11
CA ASN A 266 -14.33 8.06 17.23
C ASN A 266 -14.92 7.35 16.00
N ALA A 267 -15.88 6.44 16.17
CA ALA A 267 -16.52 5.72 15.06
C ALA A 267 -17.22 6.66 14.05
N LEU A 268 -17.94 7.68 14.54
CA LEU A 268 -18.58 8.68 13.69
C LEU A 268 -17.53 9.52 12.94
N THR A 269 -16.47 9.94 13.63
CA THR A 269 -15.37 10.70 13.02
C THR A 269 -14.62 9.87 12.00
N MET A 270 -14.40 8.58 12.26
CA MET A 270 -13.72 7.65 11.35
C MET A 270 -14.54 7.40 10.08
N THR A 271 -15.87 7.39 10.16
CA THR A 271 -16.73 7.36 8.97
C THR A 271 -16.50 8.58 8.08
N LYS A 272 -16.40 9.78 8.66
CA LYS A 272 -16.06 11.02 7.93
C LYS A 272 -14.65 10.98 7.34
N ILE A 273 -13.70 10.41 8.06
CA ILE A 273 -12.32 10.24 7.59
C ILE A 273 -12.24 9.23 6.43
N LEU A 274 -13.00 8.15 6.46
CA LEU A 274 -13.09 7.22 5.33
C LEU A 274 -13.53 7.93 4.05
N ALA A 275 -14.57 8.77 4.13
CA ALA A 275 -14.99 9.60 3.01
C ALA A 275 -13.87 10.55 2.54
N SER A 276 -13.10 11.10 3.48
CA SER A 276 -11.97 11.98 3.19
C SER A 276 -10.80 11.24 2.51
N TYR A 277 -10.51 10.01 2.90
CA TYR A 277 -9.51 9.16 2.23
C TYR A 277 -9.90 8.79 0.80
N ILE A 278 -11.17 8.47 0.57
CA ILE A 278 -11.68 8.24 -0.79
C ILE A 278 -11.56 9.53 -1.59
N LYS A 279 -11.96 10.68 -1.03
CA LYS A 279 -11.82 11.99 -1.68
C LYS A 279 -10.37 12.27 -2.06
N LEU A 280 -9.42 12.07 -1.15
CA LEU A 280 -7.98 12.26 -1.41
C LEU A 280 -7.44 11.32 -2.50
N SER A 281 -7.99 10.11 -2.60
CA SER A 281 -7.59 9.15 -3.64
C SER A 281 -8.06 9.59 -5.03
N PHE A 282 -9.26 10.20 -5.17
CA PHE A 282 -9.71 10.75 -6.45
C PHE A 282 -9.12 12.13 -6.75
N PHE A 283 -9.09 12.99 -5.73
CA PHE A 283 -8.74 14.40 -5.80
C PHE A 283 -7.72 14.74 -4.69
N PRO A 284 -6.44 14.43 -4.92
CA PRO A 284 -5.36 14.65 -3.95
C PRO A 284 -4.99 16.14 -3.87
N LEU A 285 -5.95 16.95 -3.38
CA LEU A 285 -5.84 18.40 -3.22
C LEU A 285 -5.66 18.74 -1.74
N HIS A 286 -4.93 19.81 -1.43
CA HIS A 286 -4.67 20.28 -0.06
C HIS A 286 -4.04 19.20 0.84
N LEU A 287 -2.97 18.61 0.32
CA LEU A 287 -2.19 17.61 1.01
C LEU A 287 -1.48 18.20 2.24
N ASN A 288 -1.61 17.55 3.40
CA ASN A 288 -1.01 17.93 4.68
C ASN A 288 -0.47 16.69 5.43
N ALA A 289 0.67 16.84 6.10
CA ALA A 289 1.29 15.77 6.90
C ALA A 289 0.52 15.44 8.19
N ASP A 290 -0.19 16.42 8.77
CA ASP A 290 -1.07 16.21 9.92
C ASP A 290 -2.39 16.95 9.74
N TYR A 291 -3.49 16.20 9.66
CA TYR A 291 -4.82 16.77 9.51
C TYR A 291 -5.47 17.07 10.86
N ALA A 292 -5.86 18.32 11.08
CA ALA A 292 -6.76 18.70 12.16
C ALA A 292 -8.21 18.35 11.76
N VAL A 293 -8.69 17.20 12.21
CA VAL A 293 -10.05 16.73 11.89
C VAL A 293 -11.02 17.16 12.99
N SER A 294 -12.07 17.90 12.63
CA SER A 294 -13.17 18.18 13.54
C SER A 294 -13.94 16.91 13.88
N LEU A 295 -13.99 16.59 15.18
CA LEU A 295 -14.68 15.42 15.72
C LEU A 295 -16.19 15.51 15.47
N VAL A 296 -16.78 14.38 15.11
CA VAL A 296 -18.23 14.21 14.96
C VAL A 296 -18.80 13.63 16.24
N LYS A 297 -19.57 14.44 16.97
CA LYS A 297 -20.17 14.08 18.26
C LYS A 297 -21.52 13.39 18.09
N HIS A 298 -22.30 13.78 17.08
CA HIS A 298 -23.63 13.22 16.84
C HIS A 298 -23.90 12.90 15.35
N PRO A 299 -24.71 11.87 15.02
CA PRO A 299 -25.00 11.47 13.64
C PRO A 299 -25.78 12.51 12.81
N LEU A 300 -26.42 13.48 13.46
CA LEU A 300 -27.19 14.54 12.79
C LEU A 300 -26.31 15.71 12.31
N GLU A 301 -25.00 15.67 12.57
CA GLU A 301 -24.10 16.68 12.04
C GLU A 301 -24.04 16.61 10.51
N VAL A 302 -24.16 17.78 9.88
CA VAL A 302 -24.14 17.93 8.41
C VAL A 302 -22.91 17.25 7.80
N SER A 303 -21.75 17.40 8.44
CA SER A 303 -20.50 16.80 7.94
C SER A 303 -20.53 15.26 7.92
N PHE A 304 -21.22 14.64 8.87
CA PHE A 304 -21.41 13.19 8.91
C PHE A 304 -22.44 12.73 7.89
N MET A 305 -23.58 13.43 7.77
CA MET A 305 -24.63 13.08 6.82
C MET A 305 -24.11 13.12 5.37
N ILE A 306 -23.32 14.13 5.02
CA ILE A 306 -22.67 14.24 3.70
C ILE A 306 -21.71 13.07 3.48
N ALA A 307 -20.85 12.76 4.46
CA ALA A 307 -19.91 11.65 4.38
C ALA A 307 -20.64 10.30 4.21
N MET A 308 -21.70 10.07 4.99
CA MET A 308 -22.49 8.85 4.93
C MET A 308 -23.21 8.70 3.59
N THR A 309 -23.85 9.76 3.10
CA THR A 309 -24.51 9.76 1.78
C THR A 309 -23.51 9.49 0.65
N PHE A 310 -22.32 10.08 0.72
CA PHE A 310 -21.24 9.83 -0.21
C PHE A 310 -20.77 8.37 -0.15
N LEU A 311 -20.54 7.82 1.04
CA LEU A 311 -20.11 6.44 1.22
C LEU A 311 -21.17 5.44 0.73
N ILE A 312 -22.44 5.63 1.08
CA ILE A 312 -23.54 4.79 0.59
C ILE A 312 -23.55 4.80 -0.95
N SER A 313 -23.41 5.97 -1.56
CA SER A 313 -23.37 6.10 -3.02
C SER A 313 -22.19 5.31 -3.62
N ILE A 314 -20.99 5.41 -3.03
CA ILE A 314 -19.81 4.64 -3.45
C ILE A 314 -20.02 3.13 -3.26
N PHE A 315 -20.60 2.70 -2.13
CA PHE A 315 -20.88 1.29 -1.87
C PHE A 315 -21.94 0.71 -2.80
N VAL A 316 -22.97 1.48 -3.16
CA VAL A 316 -23.98 1.08 -4.16
C VAL A 316 -23.32 0.93 -5.54
N ILE A 317 -22.52 1.90 -5.98
CA ILE A 317 -21.76 1.81 -7.24
C ILE A 317 -20.84 0.58 -7.22
N PHE A 318 -20.12 0.38 -6.12
CA PHE A 318 -19.25 -0.76 -5.93
C PHE A 318 -20.02 -2.09 -6.02
N ALA A 319 -21.15 -2.22 -5.32
CA ALA A 319 -21.99 -3.41 -5.37
C ALA A 319 -22.49 -3.71 -6.79
N VAL A 320 -22.90 -2.69 -7.55
CA VAL A 320 -23.31 -2.83 -8.95
C VAL A 320 -22.16 -3.29 -9.84
N LEU A 321 -20.97 -2.66 -9.72
CA LEU A 321 -19.79 -3.00 -10.51
C LEU A 321 -19.20 -4.38 -10.18
N CYS A 322 -19.49 -4.89 -8.98
CA CYS A 322 -18.99 -6.18 -8.47
C CYS A 322 -20.03 -7.31 -8.53
N LYS A 323 -21.21 -7.07 -9.11
CA LYS A 323 -22.21 -8.14 -9.37
C LYS A 323 -21.65 -9.30 -10.20
N THR A 324 -20.57 -9.06 -10.94
CA THR A 324 -19.78 -10.10 -11.61
C THR A 324 -18.45 -10.29 -10.87
N ARG A 325 -18.06 -11.55 -10.66
CA ARG A 325 -16.76 -11.89 -10.04
C ARG A 325 -15.66 -11.44 -10.98
N ASN A 326 -15.13 -10.24 -10.75
CA ASN A 326 -14.19 -9.60 -11.63
C ASN A 326 -13.00 -9.05 -10.84
N MET A 327 -11.88 -8.81 -11.54
CA MET A 327 -10.67 -8.28 -10.91
C MET A 327 -10.87 -6.87 -10.35
N PHE A 328 -11.82 -6.09 -10.87
CA PHE A 328 -12.14 -4.77 -10.33
C PHE A 328 -12.59 -4.85 -8.86
N ALA A 329 -13.42 -5.85 -8.52
CA ALA A 329 -13.86 -6.10 -7.14
C ALA A 329 -12.68 -6.34 -6.20
N VAL A 330 -11.71 -7.17 -6.63
CA VAL A 330 -10.52 -7.50 -5.82
C VAL A 330 -9.70 -6.25 -5.51
N TRP A 331 -9.40 -5.43 -6.52
CA TRP A 331 -8.57 -4.24 -6.36
C TRP A 331 -9.26 -3.10 -5.61
N MET A 332 -10.58 -3.00 -5.72
CA MET A 332 -11.32 -2.05 -4.90
C MET A 332 -11.48 -2.56 -3.46
N SER A 333 -11.68 -3.86 -3.24
CA SER A 333 -11.64 -4.45 -1.89
C SER A 333 -10.27 -4.27 -1.24
N TRP A 334 -9.17 -4.33 -2.00
CA TRP A 334 -7.82 -4.06 -1.51
C TRP A 334 -7.74 -2.71 -0.80
N PHE A 335 -8.29 -1.65 -1.41
CA PHE A 335 -8.29 -0.31 -0.82
C PHE A 335 -8.95 -0.30 0.57
N PHE A 336 -10.16 -0.85 0.68
CA PHE A 336 -10.90 -0.84 1.95
C PHE A 336 -10.28 -1.75 3.01
N ILE A 337 -9.86 -2.95 2.62
CA ILE A 337 -9.28 -3.95 3.54
C ILE A 337 -7.98 -3.42 4.15
N THR A 338 -7.10 -2.88 3.32
CA THR A 338 -5.79 -2.38 3.78
C THR A 338 -5.91 -1.11 4.62
N LEU A 339 -7.00 -0.35 4.50
CA LEU A 339 -7.25 0.83 5.32
C LEU A 339 -7.77 0.49 6.73
N LEU A 340 -8.33 -0.71 6.96
CA LEU A 340 -8.93 -1.10 8.24
C LEU A 340 -8.05 -0.85 9.49
N PRO A 341 -6.74 -1.16 9.49
CA PRO A 341 -5.93 -0.99 10.70
C PRO A 341 -5.74 0.47 11.12
N VAL A 342 -5.91 1.44 10.21
CA VAL A 342 -5.84 2.88 10.50
C VAL A 342 -7.20 3.53 10.73
N MET A 343 -8.29 2.75 10.70
CA MET A 343 -9.64 3.23 11.03
C MET A 343 -9.88 3.43 12.53
N ASN A 344 -8.82 3.46 13.34
CA ASN A 344 -8.86 3.66 14.80
C ASN A 344 -9.85 2.72 15.53
N ILE A 345 -10.01 1.49 15.05
CA ILE A 345 -10.73 0.43 15.78
C ILE A 345 -9.98 0.14 17.08
N ILE A 346 -8.66 0.08 16.98
CA ILE A 346 -7.73 0.23 18.10
C ILE A 346 -7.20 1.66 18.00
N PRO A 347 -7.28 2.50 19.06
CA PRO A 347 -6.85 3.88 18.99
C PRO A 347 -5.39 4.03 18.54
N ILE A 348 -5.14 4.95 17.63
CA ILE A 348 -3.80 5.37 17.20
C ILE A 348 -3.64 6.87 17.42
N ASN A 349 -2.39 7.33 17.58
CA ASN A 349 -2.12 8.73 17.92
C ASN A 349 -2.58 9.71 16.83
N ASN A 350 -2.26 9.43 15.57
CA ASN A 350 -2.66 10.28 14.45
C ASN A 350 -3.93 9.73 13.82
N ILE A 351 -5.00 10.51 13.96
CA ILE A 351 -6.36 10.19 13.52
C ILE A 351 -6.44 10.09 11.99
N MET A 352 -5.71 10.94 11.26
CA MET A 352 -5.68 10.97 9.80
C MET A 352 -4.31 11.40 9.26
N ALA A 353 -3.79 10.67 8.26
CA ALA A 353 -2.53 10.99 7.57
C ALA A 353 -2.49 10.42 6.15
N GLU A 354 -1.72 11.03 5.24
CA GLU A 354 -1.59 10.59 3.84
C GLU A 354 -0.80 9.30 3.73
N ARG A 355 0.25 9.15 4.54
CA ARG A 355 1.11 7.96 4.55
C ARG A 355 0.35 6.64 4.71
N TYR A 356 -0.77 6.66 5.42
CA TYR A 356 -1.64 5.49 5.59
C TYR A 356 -2.27 5.00 4.29
N LEU A 357 -2.30 5.83 3.24
CA LEU A 357 -2.84 5.50 1.92
C LEU A 357 -1.83 4.83 0.99
N TYR A 358 -0.55 4.67 1.37
CA TYR A 358 0.47 4.10 0.47
C TYR A 358 0.07 2.71 -0.09
N ILE A 359 -0.26 1.76 0.78
CA ILE A 359 -0.73 0.42 0.37
C ILE A 359 -2.17 0.45 -0.19
N PRO A 360 -3.15 1.14 0.44
CA PRO A 360 -4.51 1.24 -0.11
C PRO A 360 -4.58 1.75 -1.54
N VAL A 361 -3.81 2.79 -1.86
CA VAL A 361 -3.89 3.47 -3.17
C VAL A 361 -3.35 2.60 -4.30
N MET A 362 -2.53 1.58 -4.02
CA MET A 362 -2.18 0.56 -5.03
C MET A 362 -3.44 -0.07 -5.62
N GLY A 363 -4.36 -0.55 -4.77
CA GLY A 363 -5.62 -1.14 -5.22
C GLY A 363 -6.53 -0.14 -5.92
N PHE A 364 -6.61 1.08 -5.36
CA PHE A 364 -7.39 2.16 -5.96
C PHE A 364 -6.91 2.52 -7.38
N CYS A 365 -5.60 2.70 -7.58
CA CYS A 365 -5.03 3.05 -8.88
C CYS A 365 -5.24 1.95 -9.93
N VAL A 366 -5.21 0.68 -9.51
CA VAL A 366 -5.54 -0.45 -10.40
C VAL A 366 -7.01 -0.43 -10.80
N ALA A 367 -7.93 -0.25 -9.84
CA ALA A 367 -9.36 -0.13 -10.11
C ALA A 367 -9.66 1.08 -11.02
N LYS A 368 -9.01 2.22 -10.78
CA LYS A 368 -9.07 3.44 -11.61
C LYS A 368 -8.58 3.18 -13.03
N GLY A 369 -7.43 2.50 -13.18
CA GLY A 369 -6.89 2.09 -14.49
C GLY A 369 -7.86 1.21 -15.27
N MET A 370 -8.52 0.25 -14.60
CA MET A 370 -9.56 -0.57 -15.22
C MET A 370 -10.78 0.25 -15.67
N LEU A 371 -11.25 1.18 -14.84
CA LEU A 371 -12.42 2.02 -15.16
C LEU A 371 -12.13 2.95 -16.34
N ILE A 372 -10.97 3.61 -16.34
CA ILE A 372 -10.55 4.51 -17.42
C ILE A 372 -10.31 3.71 -18.70
N TYR A 373 -9.78 2.49 -18.63
CA TYR A 373 -9.64 1.63 -19.79
C TYR A 373 -10.99 1.29 -20.44
N ARG A 374 -12.03 1.02 -19.64
CA ARG A 374 -13.40 0.75 -20.11
C ARG A 374 -14.01 1.92 -20.91
N LEU A 375 -13.52 3.15 -20.77
CA LEU A 375 -13.93 4.27 -21.61
C LEU A 375 -13.66 4.04 -23.10
N THR A 376 -12.80 3.09 -23.47
CA THR A 376 -12.55 2.75 -24.88
C THR A 376 -13.05 1.38 -25.28
N ASP A 377 -13.86 0.75 -24.42
CA ASP A 377 -14.49 -0.53 -24.72
C ASP A 377 -15.50 -0.38 -25.87
N ARG A 378 -15.36 -1.25 -26.87
CA ARG A 378 -16.21 -1.29 -28.07
C ARG A 378 -17.63 -1.73 -27.74
N SER A 379 -17.83 -2.47 -26.64
CA SER A 379 -19.13 -2.98 -26.20
C SER A 379 -20.13 -1.87 -25.84
N LEU A 380 -19.64 -0.69 -25.45
CA LEU A 380 -20.49 0.41 -24.97
C LEU A 380 -21.11 1.23 -26.12
N SER A 381 -20.32 1.65 -27.11
CA SER A 381 -20.81 2.33 -28.33
C SER A 381 -19.71 2.35 -29.40
N PRO A 382 -19.84 1.57 -30.49
CA PRO A 382 -18.83 1.50 -31.53
C PRO A 382 -18.62 2.81 -32.28
N ARG A 383 -19.69 3.60 -32.51
CA ARG A 383 -19.64 4.85 -33.26
C ARG A 383 -18.92 5.98 -32.52
N ALA A 384 -18.95 5.96 -31.18
CA ALA A 384 -18.32 6.99 -30.34
C ALA A 384 -16.86 6.67 -29.96
N ILE A 385 -16.26 5.58 -30.44
CA ILE A 385 -14.90 5.17 -30.07
C ILE A 385 -13.85 6.27 -30.31
N PRO A 386 -13.82 6.99 -31.46
CA PRO A 386 -12.81 8.01 -31.69
C PRO A 386 -12.87 9.12 -30.63
N LEU A 387 -14.07 9.65 -30.37
CA LEU A 387 -14.29 10.68 -29.36
C LEU A 387 -13.92 10.19 -27.96
N ARG A 388 -14.35 8.98 -27.58
CA ARG A 388 -14.06 8.42 -26.26
C ARG A 388 -12.56 8.15 -26.04
N ARG A 389 -11.80 7.82 -27.10
CA ARG A 389 -10.34 7.72 -27.03
C ARG A 389 -9.70 9.07 -26.78
N ILE A 390 -10.14 10.13 -27.46
CA ILE A 390 -9.63 11.49 -27.23
C ILE A 390 -9.92 11.89 -25.78
N VAL A 391 -11.15 11.70 -25.30
CA VAL A 391 -11.53 11.99 -23.91
C VAL A 391 -10.65 11.21 -22.93
N GLN A 392 -10.43 9.92 -23.16
CA GLN A 392 -9.57 9.09 -22.31
C GLN A 392 -8.13 9.63 -22.28
N GLN A 393 -7.55 9.93 -23.44
CA GLN A 393 -6.18 10.44 -23.53
C GLN A 393 -6.02 11.79 -22.84
N VAL A 394 -6.94 12.73 -23.09
CA VAL A 394 -6.95 14.05 -22.44
C VAL A 394 -7.05 13.89 -20.92
N LEU A 395 -7.96 13.04 -20.44
CA LEU A 395 -8.14 12.78 -19.02
C LEU A 395 -6.88 12.18 -18.38
N VAL A 396 -6.25 11.21 -19.04
CA VAL A 396 -5.02 10.58 -18.57
C VAL A 396 -3.87 11.59 -18.52
N VAL A 397 -3.68 12.38 -19.57
CA VAL A 397 -2.62 13.40 -19.63
C VAL A 397 -2.82 14.47 -18.57
N LEU A 398 -4.05 14.98 -18.41
CA LEU A 398 -4.35 16.00 -17.38
C LEU A 398 -4.15 15.46 -15.96
N MET A 399 -4.56 14.22 -15.69
CA MET A 399 -4.37 13.61 -14.37
C MET A 399 -2.90 13.36 -14.07
N ILE A 400 -2.17 12.71 -14.98
CA ILE A 400 -0.75 12.39 -14.78
C ILE A 400 0.07 13.69 -14.71
N GLY A 401 -0.17 14.64 -15.60
CA GLY A 401 0.53 15.92 -15.63
C GLY A 401 0.24 16.76 -14.39
N GLY A 402 -1.04 16.91 -14.03
CA GLY A 402 -1.45 17.65 -12.83
C GLY A 402 -0.94 17.01 -11.53
N TYR A 403 -0.94 15.69 -11.45
CA TYR A 403 -0.39 15.01 -10.28
C TYR A 403 1.14 15.10 -10.21
N SER A 404 1.84 14.95 -11.33
CA SER A 404 3.30 15.11 -11.39
C SER A 404 3.71 16.53 -10.99
N PHE A 405 2.99 17.55 -11.48
CA PHE A 405 3.18 18.93 -11.05
C PHE A 405 2.96 19.11 -9.55
N ALA A 406 1.89 18.53 -8.99
CA ALA A 406 1.61 18.62 -7.56
C ALA A 406 2.72 17.98 -6.70
N ILE A 407 3.30 16.85 -7.15
CA ILE A 407 4.44 16.21 -6.49
C ILE A 407 5.66 17.14 -6.52
N ILE A 408 6.05 17.61 -7.71
CA ILE A 408 7.23 18.47 -7.88
C ILE A 408 7.08 19.76 -7.05
N TRP A 409 5.89 20.38 -7.07
CA TRP A 409 5.59 21.56 -6.28
C TRP A 409 5.72 21.30 -4.77
N LYS A 410 5.25 20.14 -4.30
CA LYS A 410 5.33 19.75 -2.88
C LYS A 410 6.73 19.29 -2.46
N ASN A 411 7.59 18.89 -3.39
CA ASN A 411 8.99 18.56 -3.09
C ASN A 411 9.86 19.81 -2.88
N GLY A 412 9.51 20.92 -3.54
CA GLY A 412 10.23 22.19 -3.45
C GLY A 412 9.79 23.11 -2.31
N ASN A 413 8.72 22.76 -1.59
CA ASN A 413 8.21 23.48 -0.40
C ASN A 413 8.27 22.55 0.81
#